data_AF-A0A2U3LHL1-F1
#
_entry.id   AF-A0A2U3LHL1-F1
#
_cell.length_a   1.000
_cell.length_b   1.000
_cell.length_c   1.000
_cell.angle_alpha   90.00
_cell.angle_beta   90.00
_cell.angle_gamma   90.00
#
_symmetry.space_group_name_H-M   'P 1'
#
loop_
_entity.id
_entity.type
_entity.pdbx_description
1 polymer ?
#
loop_
_entity_poly.entity_id
_entity_poly.type
_entity_poly.pdbx_seq_one_letter_code
_entity_poly.pdbx_strand_id
1 'polypeptide(L)'
;MGGRHNQLQKAIIEQFLPRFGHGAEVLYVGDTANKYAFINRERLARLKCFDIEESKLPDVLAYSESENWIFLIEAVYSSGPISSERRLALAQLLAKCTASPVLRHSFPGQSHIPEVLT
;
A
#
# COMPACT_ATOMS: atom_id res chain seq x y z
N MET A 1 11.27 -16.67 11.76
CA MET A 1 10.57 -15.81 12.73
C MET A 1 10.37 -14.46 12.06
N GLY A 2 9.11 -14.09 11.78
CA GLY A 2 8.76 -12.90 11.00
C GLY A 2 9.23 -11.63 11.70
N GLY A 3 10.06 -10.85 11.00
CA GLY A 3 10.60 -9.59 11.52
C GLY A 3 9.49 -8.60 11.86
N ARG A 4 9.86 -7.53 12.59
CA ARG A 4 8.91 -6.48 12.97
C ARG A 4 8.10 -5.99 11.76
N HIS A 5 8.74 -5.82 10.59
CA HIS A 5 8.15 -5.43 9.29
C HIS A 5 6.89 -6.24 8.94
N ASN A 6 7.04 -7.57 8.96
CA ASN A 6 5.98 -8.50 8.59
C ASN A 6 4.81 -8.44 9.59
N GLN A 7 5.07 -8.12 10.86
CA GLN A 7 3.99 -7.94 11.85
C GLN A 7 3.17 -6.68 11.58
N LEU A 8 3.80 -5.61 11.12
CA LEU A 8 3.10 -4.36 10.78
C LEU A 8 2.29 -4.52 9.49
N GLN A 9 2.85 -5.16 8.47
CA GLN A 9 2.11 -5.52 7.25
C GLN A 9 0.89 -6.39 7.58
N LYS A 10 1.06 -7.39 8.46
CA LYS A 10 -0.05 -8.21 8.95
C LYS A 10 -1.12 -7.36 9.65
N ALA A 11 -0.73 -6.44 10.53
CA ALA A 11 -1.68 -5.54 11.20
C ALA A 11 -2.40 -4.61 10.22
N ILE A 12 -1.72 -4.12 9.18
CA ILE A 12 -2.34 -3.35 8.09
C ILE A 12 -3.46 -4.18 7.43
N ILE A 13 -3.15 -5.43 7.06
CA ILE A 13 -4.09 -6.29 6.32
C ILE A 13 -5.25 -6.76 7.20
N GLU A 14 -4.97 -7.18 8.43
CA GLU A 14 -5.98 -7.82 9.30
C GLU A 14 -6.75 -6.83 10.19
N GLN A 15 -6.25 -5.62 10.40
CA GLN A 15 -6.86 -4.66 11.34
C GLN A 15 -7.17 -3.30 10.72
N PHE A 16 -6.31 -2.78 9.84
CA PHE A 16 -6.52 -1.47 9.22
C PHE A 16 -7.49 -1.57 8.03
N LEU A 17 -7.18 -2.40 7.02
CA LEU A 17 -8.01 -2.53 5.82
C LEU A 17 -9.46 -2.94 6.10
N PRO A 18 -9.77 -3.84 7.06
CA PRO A 18 -11.15 -4.18 7.36
C PRO A 18 -11.96 -3.03 7.96
N ARG A 19 -11.29 -2.03 8.57
CA ARG A 19 -11.95 -0.88 9.21
C ARG A 19 -12.01 0.35 8.31
N PHE A 20 -10.96 0.57 7.52
CA PHE A 20 -10.74 1.81 6.78
C PHE A 20 -10.56 1.61 5.28
N GLY A 21 -10.50 0.36 4.83
CA GLY A 21 -10.24 0.02 3.43
C GLY A 21 -11.50 -0.06 2.57
N HIS A 22 -12.71 0.16 3.10
CA HIS A 22 -13.95 0.13 2.31
C HIS A 22 -14.08 -1.16 1.46
N GLY A 23 -13.91 -2.33 2.10
CA GLY A 23 -13.95 -3.61 1.40
C GLY A 23 -12.76 -3.87 0.46
N ALA A 24 -11.64 -3.16 0.63
CA ALA A 24 -10.50 -3.29 -0.26
C ALA A 24 -9.93 -4.72 -0.32
N GLU A 25 -9.67 -5.18 -1.55
CA GLU A 25 -8.90 -6.38 -1.82
C GLU A 25 -7.40 -6.07 -1.77
N VAL A 26 -6.60 -6.92 -1.14
CA VAL A 26 -5.14 -6.79 -1.18
C VAL A 26 -4.66 -7.20 -2.58
N LEU A 27 -3.89 -6.33 -3.23
CA LEU A 27 -3.34 -6.55 -4.57
C LEU A 27 -1.83 -6.80 -4.57
N TYR A 28 -1.11 -6.31 -3.55
CA TYR A 28 0.33 -6.52 -3.40
C TYR A 28 0.73 -6.53 -1.93
N VAL A 29 1.67 -7.40 -1.57
CA VAL A 29 2.40 -7.35 -0.29
C VAL A 29 3.87 -7.62 -0.58
N GLY A 30 4.73 -6.63 -0.33
CA GLY A 30 6.17 -6.75 -0.48
C GLY A 30 6.80 -7.48 0.71
N ASP A 31 7.76 -8.37 0.45
CA ASP A 31 8.56 -9.00 1.51
C ASP A 31 10.02 -8.61 1.33
N THR A 32 10.59 -7.87 2.30
CA THR A 32 12.00 -7.47 2.31
C THR A 32 12.94 -8.59 2.75
N ALA A 33 12.43 -9.70 3.30
CA ALA A 33 13.22 -10.74 3.95
C ALA A 33 13.07 -12.15 3.34
N ASN A 34 11.98 -12.52 2.64
CA ASN A 34 11.89 -13.85 2.02
C ASN A 34 10.80 -14.00 0.93
N LYS A 35 11.21 -14.04 -0.35
CA LYS A 35 10.71 -14.87 -1.49
C LYS A 35 9.19 -15.11 -1.75
N TYR A 36 8.26 -14.55 -0.98
CA TYR A 36 6.82 -14.74 -1.15
C TYR A 36 6.10 -13.41 -1.15
N ALA A 37 6.45 -12.54 -2.10
CA ALA A 37 5.62 -11.39 -2.42
C ALA A 37 4.31 -11.89 -3.03
N PHE A 38 3.17 -11.49 -2.46
CA PHE A 38 1.88 -11.68 -3.10
C PHE A 38 1.65 -10.54 -4.09
N ILE A 39 1.20 -10.86 -5.30
CA ILE A 39 0.85 -9.84 -6.30
C ILE A 39 -0.27 -10.34 -7.23
N ASN A 40 -1.34 -9.56 -7.32
CA ASN A 40 -2.44 -9.78 -8.26
C ASN A 40 -2.22 -8.93 -9.52
N ARG A 41 -1.38 -9.42 -10.44
CA ARG A 41 -1.00 -8.71 -11.67
C ARG A 41 -2.20 -8.43 -12.58
N GLU A 42 -3.17 -9.34 -12.61
CA GLU A 42 -4.35 -9.22 -13.46
C GLU A 42 -5.24 -8.05 -13.04
N ARG A 43 -5.50 -7.91 -11.73
CA ARG A 43 -6.23 -6.75 -11.19
C ARG A 43 -5.47 -5.45 -11.39
N LEU A 44 -4.17 -5.43 -11.13
CA LEU A 44 -3.35 -4.23 -11.33
C LEU A 44 -3.33 -3.77 -12.80
N ALA A 45 -3.23 -4.71 -13.74
CA ALA A 45 -3.30 -4.43 -15.16
C ALA A 45 -4.67 -3.85 -15.57
N ARG A 46 -5.78 -4.37 -15.02
CA ARG A 46 -7.12 -3.81 -15.26
C ARG A 46 -7.26 -2.37 -14.79
N LEU A 47 -6.65 -2.02 -13.67
CA LEU A 47 -6.65 -0.66 -13.14
C LEU A 47 -5.70 0.27 -13.91
N LYS A 48 -4.95 -0.23 -14.90
CA LYS A 48 -3.93 0.49 -15.68
C LYS A 48 -2.88 1.16 -14.79
N CYS A 49 -2.68 0.62 -13.58
CA CYS A 49 -1.68 1.10 -12.65
C CYS A 49 -0.40 0.30 -12.88
N PHE A 50 0.74 1.01 -12.86
CA PHE A 50 2.11 0.48 -12.85
C PHE A 50 2.64 -0.15 -14.15
N ASP A 51 3.89 0.18 -14.49
CA ASP A 51 4.84 -0.79 -15.05
C ASP A 51 5.36 -1.60 -13.84
N ILE A 52 5.17 -2.92 -13.85
CA ILE A 52 5.36 -3.80 -12.68
C ILE A 52 6.86 -4.03 -12.40
N GLU A 53 7.58 -2.98 -12.05
CA GLU A 53 8.87 -3.09 -11.39
C GLU A 53 8.62 -3.14 -9.88
N GLU A 54 8.70 -4.34 -9.30
CA GLU A 54 8.41 -4.60 -7.88
C GLU A 54 9.25 -3.72 -6.93
N SER A 55 10.47 -3.34 -7.32
CA SER A 55 11.35 -2.45 -6.56
C SER A 55 10.82 -1.03 -6.37
N LYS A 56 9.79 -0.64 -7.14
CA LYS A 56 9.15 0.69 -7.07
C LYS A 56 7.84 0.67 -6.29
N LEU A 57 7.27 -0.50 -5.98
CA LEU A 57 5.98 -0.62 -5.28
C LEU A 57 6.10 -0.29 -3.78
N PRO A 58 5.02 0.14 -3.11
CA PRO A 58 4.97 0.31 -1.66
C PRO A 58 4.85 -1.05 -0.95
N ASP A 59 5.02 -1.10 0.37
CA ASP A 59 4.91 -2.36 1.14
C ASP A 59 3.58 -3.12 0.95
N VAL A 60 2.46 -2.43 0.82
CA VAL A 60 1.14 -3.02 0.54
C VAL A 60 0.38 -2.17 -0.48
N LEU A 61 -0.26 -2.84 -1.45
CA LEU A 61 -1.32 -2.26 -2.28
C LEU A 61 -2.65 -2.93 -1.96
N ALA A 62 -3.71 -2.13 -1.85
CA ALA A 62 -5.07 -2.64 -1.73
C ALA A 62 -6.03 -1.78 -2.57
N TYR A 63 -7.11 -2.36 -3.09
CA TYR A 63 -8.06 -1.68 -3.96
C TYR A 63 -9.49 -1.82 -3.45
N SER A 64 -10.16 -0.70 -3.19
CA SER A 64 -11.59 -0.66 -2.91
C SER A 64 -12.34 -0.41 -4.22
N GLU A 65 -13.11 -1.40 -4.65
CA GLU A 65 -13.97 -1.29 -5.83
C GLU A 65 -15.17 -0.36 -5.58
N SER A 66 -15.67 -0.29 -4.33
CA SER A 66 -16.82 0.56 -4.00
C SER A 66 -16.51 2.05 -4.08
N GLU A 67 -15.31 2.45 -3.64
CA GLU A 67 -14.86 3.85 -3.67
C GLU A 67 -13.97 4.16 -4.90
N ASN A 68 -13.61 3.13 -5.67
CA ASN A 68 -12.57 3.18 -6.70
C ASN A 68 -11.25 3.78 -6.19
N TRP A 69 -10.81 3.35 -5.00
CA TRP A 69 -9.58 3.82 -4.35
C TRP A 69 -8.49 2.76 -4.39
N ILE A 70 -7.26 3.18 -4.71
CA ILE A 70 -6.07 2.35 -4.55
C ILE A 70 -5.23 2.87 -3.37
N PHE A 71 -5.14 2.05 -2.33
CA PHE A 71 -4.33 2.30 -1.17
C PHE A 71 -2.87 1.94 -1.46
N LEU A 72 -1.97 2.89 -1.20
CA LEU A 72 -0.53 2.68 -1.20
C LEU A 72 -0.07 2.79 0.26
N ILE A 73 0.40 1.70 0.84
CA ILE A 73 0.70 1.67 2.28
C ILE A 73 2.18 1.30 2.48
N GLU A 74 2.92 2.19 3.15
CA GLU A 74 4.30 1.93 3.58
C GLU A 74 4.32 1.60 5.08
N ALA A 75 4.98 0.50 5.43
CA ALA A 75 5.14 0.01 6.79
C ALA A 75 6.47 0.54 7.38
N VAL A 76 6.43 1.75 7.95
CA VAL A 76 7.63 2.44 8.45
C VAL A 76 7.80 2.28 9.96
N TYR A 77 9.03 2.03 10.42
CA TYR A 77 9.34 1.88 11.87
C TYR A 77 9.72 3.19 12.57
N SER A 78 10.12 4.20 11.81
CA SER A 78 10.46 5.52 12.30
C SER A 78 9.35 6.51 11.96
N SER A 79 9.07 7.43 12.87
CA SER A 79 8.06 8.50 12.76
C SER A 79 8.41 9.59 11.74
N GLY A 80 9.25 9.30 10.74
CA GLY A 80 9.62 10.23 9.69
C GLY A 80 8.59 10.22 8.56
N PRO A 81 8.17 11.40 8.05
CA PRO A 81 7.38 11.44 6.83
C PRO A 81 8.17 10.81 5.68
N ILE A 82 7.48 10.13 4.77
CA ILE A 82 8.08 9.66 3.53
C ILE A 82 8.67 10.86 2.76
N SER A 83 9.83 10.66 2.15
CA SER A 83 10.53 11.75 1.46
C SER A 83 9.71 12.27 0.27
N SER A 84 9.90 13.54 -0.08
CA SER A 84 9.21 14.16 -1.23
C SER A 84 9.49 13.42 -2.53
N GLU A 85 10.72 12.90 -2.70
CA GLU A 85 11.12 12.09 -3.85
C GLU A 85 10.30 10.80 -3.95
N ARG A 86 10.06 10.13 -2.82
CA ARG A 86 9.26 8.92 -2.79
C ARG A 86 7.78 9.20 -3.04
N ARG A 87 7.22 10.31 -2.53
CA ARG A 87 5.86 10.76 -2.90
C ARG A 87 5.73 11.00 -4.40
N LEU A 88 6.71 11.68 -5.00
CA LEU A 88 6.72 11.94 -6.43
C LEU A 88 6.82 10.64 -7.24
N ALA A 89 7.68 9.71 -6.83
CA ALA A 89 7.79 8.40 -7.48
C ALA A 89 6.46 7.63 -7.44
N LEU A 90 5.78 7.60 -6.29
CA LEU A 90 4.48 6.95 -6.16
C LEU A 90 3.40 7.65 -7.00
N ALA A 91 3.40 8.99 -7.05
CA ALA A 91 2.47 9.75 -7.89
C ALA A 91 2.67 9.44 -9.38
N GLN A 92 3.93 9.33 -9.83
CA GLN A 92 4.27 8.97 -11.21
C GLN A 92 3.81 7.55 -11.58
N LEU A 93 3.93 6.60 -10.66
CA LEU A 93 3.45 5.23 -10.85
C LEU A 93 1.92 5.14 -11.07
N LEU A 94 1.18 6.11 -10.51
CA LEU A 94 -0.27 6.16 -10.57
C LEU A 94 -0.80 7.09 -11.66
N ALA A 95 0.07 7.74 -12.44
CA ALA A 95 -0.36 8.77 -13.40
C ALA A 95 -1.34 8.29 -14.47
N LYS A 96 -1.41 6.97 -14.71
CA LYS A 96 -2.35 6.32 -15.64
C LYS A 96 -3.40 5.44 -14.94
N CYS A 97 -3.33 5.37 -13.62
CA CYS A 97 -4.18 4.51 -12.80
C CYS A 97 -5.63 5.01 -12.86
N THR A 98 -6.58 4.10 -13.06
CA THR A 98 -8.00 4.45 -13.15
C THR A 98 -8.64 4.62 -11.77
N ALA A 99 -7.93 4.23 -10.71
CA ALA A 99 -8.34 4.37 -9.31
C ALA A 99 -7.68 5.61 -8.68
N SER A 100 -8.39 6.25 -7.77
CA SER A 100 -7.87 7.41 -7.03
C SER A 100 -6.84 6.97 -5.98
N PRO A 101 -5.63 7.57 -5.94
CA PRO A 101 -4.61 7.23 -4.96
C PRO A 101 -5.01 7.58 -3.52
N VAL A 102 -4.73 6.68 -2.59
CA VAL A 102 -4.75 6.96 -1.15
C VAL A 102 -3.42 6.51 -0.55
N LEU A 103 -2.50 7.44 -0.29
CA LEU A 103 -1.23 7.10 0.37
C LEU A 103 -1.39 7.07 1.89
N ARG A 104 -0.88 6.02 2.49
CA ARG A 104 -0.87 5.85 3.94
C ARG A 104 0.50 5.41 4.44
N HIS A 105 0.90 5.96 5.57
CA HIS A 105 2.04 5.47 6.34
C HIS A 105 1.50 4.80 7.61
N SER A 106 2.03 3.63 7.95
CA SER A 106 1.72 2.96 9.22
C SER A 106 3.00 2.80 10.02
N PHE A 107 2.94 3.05 11.33
CA PHE A 107 4.03 2.81 12.26
C PHE A 107 3.52 2.12 13.53
N PRO A 108 4.38 1.39 14.27
CA PRO A 108 3.96 0.64 15.45
C PRO A 108 3.33 1.55 16.52
N GLY A 109 2.15 1.16 17.03
CA GLY A 109 1.49 1.84 18.16
C GLY A 109 0.49 2.94 17.82
N GLN A 110 0.18 3.20 16.54
CA GLN A 110 -0.82 4.21 16.18
C GLN A 110 -2.25 3.63 16.06
N SER A 111 -3.20 4.24 16.76
CA SER A 111 -4.64 3.95 16.72
C SER A 111 -5.47 5.05 16.03
N HIS A 112 -4.86 5.88 15.17
CA HIS A 112 -5.54 7.03 14.55
C HIS A 112 -5.64 7.00 13.01
N ILE A 113 -6.56 7.84 12.53
CA ILE A 113 -7.39 7.90 11.31
C ILE A 113 -6.58 8.01 9.99
N PRO A 114 -7.04 7.43 8.85
CA PRO A 114 -6.50 7.65 7.50
C PRO A 114 -6.25 9.12 7.16
N GLU A 115 -5.20 9.42 6.41
CA GLU A 115 -4.89 10.74 5.88
C GLU A 115 -4.99 10.57 4.37
N VAL A 116 -5.98 11.22 3.77
CA VAL A 116 -6.22 11.15 2.33
C VAL A 116 -5.23 12.10 1.67
N LEU A 117 -4.46 11.62 0.70
CA LEU A 117 -3.81 12.53 -0.24
C LEU A 117 -4.87 13.07 -1.18
N THR A 118 -5.41 14.24 -0.86
CA THR A 118 -6.00 15.12 -1.86
C THR A 118 -4.92 15.98 -2.49
#